data_AF-A0A7Y6PVN3-F1
#
_entry.id   AF-A0A7Y6PVN3-F1
#
_cell.length_a   1.000
_cell.length_b   1.000
_cell.length_c   1.000
_cell.angle_alpha   90.00
_cell.angle_beta   90.00
_cell.angle_gamma   90.00
#
_symmetry.space_group_name_H-M   'P 1'
#
loop_
_entity.id
_entity.type
_entity.pdbx_description
1 polymer ?
#
loop_
_entity_poly.entity_id
_entity_poly.type
_entity_poly.pdbx_seq_one_letter_code
_entity_poly.pdbx_strand_id
1 'polypeptide(L)'
;MATTGTKDQDNGRGIGDLLHRITDDVKTIAKDEIELAKGEIENTAKVAATDAAVIVLGGIVALIGLGMLCAAAVAALEPVIHALSLRLLIMAVIYLVGGGIVAAAFAKRLKTDAKPDMTIAGYEAKRTVAGVKSSLQS
;
A
#
# COMPACT_ATOMS: atom_id res chain seq x y z
N MET A 1 -77.77 -15.42 -21.60
CA MET A 1 -76.84 -16.38 -22.25
C MET A 1 -75.43 -15.90 -21.96
N ALA A 2 -74.60 -16.77 -21.37
CA ALA A 2 -73.28 -16.46 -20.82
C ALA A 2 -72.21 -16.24 -21.90
N THR A 3 -71.13 -15.52 -21.55
CA THR A 3 -69.71 -15.95 -21.58
C THR A 3 -68.80 -14.71 -21.43
N THR A 4 -68.07 -14.58 -20.32
CA THR A 4 -66.62 -14.87 -20.16
C THR A 4 -65.77 -13.66 -20.61
N GLY A 5 -65.05 -12.93 -19.76
CA GLY A 5 -64.09 -13.41 -18.77
C GLY A 5 -62.67 -13.38 -19.33
N THR A 6 -62.17 -12.21 -19.74
CA THR A 6 -60.75 -12.03 -20.12
C THR A 6 -59.96 -11.54 -18.92
N LYS A 7 -59.20 -12.50 -18.41
CA LYS A 7 -58.44 -12.56 -17.18
C LYS A 7 -57.26 -11.57 -17.23
N ASP A 8 -57.26 -10.66 -16.26
CA ASP A 8 -56.17 -9.77 -15.82
C ASP A 8 -54.94 -10.61 -15.42
N GLN A 9 -54.10 -10.99 -16.40
CA GLN A 9 -52.91 -11.85 -16.20
C GLN A 9 -51.58 -11.18 -16.58
N ASP A 10 -51.53 -9.85 -16.63
CA ASP A 10 -50.31 -9.11 -17.00
C ASP A 10 -49.70 -8.29 -15.85
N ASN A 11 -50.50 -7.90 -14.84
CA ASN A 11 -50.04 -7.08 -13.72
C ASN A 11 -49.06 -7.79 -12.75
N GLY A 12 -49.01 -9.13 -12.76
CA GLY A 12 -48.04 -9.91 -11.99
C GLY A 12 -46.67 -10.11 -12.68
N ARG A 13 -46.56 -9.78 -13.98
CA ARG A 13 -45.35 -9.99 -14.79
C ARG A 13 -44.55 -8.70 -15.02
N GLY A 14 -45.21 -7.53 -15.05
CA GLY A 14 -44.53 -6.25 -15.29
C GLY A 14 -43.61 -5.77 -14.15
N ILE A 15 -44.03 -5.89 -12.88
CA ILE A 15 -43.24 -5.41 -11.73
C ILE A 15 -42.02 -6.31 -11.47
N GLY A 16 -42.18 -7.63 -11.65
CA GLY A 16 -41.09 -8.60 -11.54
C GLY A 16 -40.03 -8.42 -12.62
N ASP A 17 -40.44 -8.12 -13.87
CA ASP A 17 -39.52 -7.90 -14.99
C ASP A 17 -38.72 -6.59 -14.83
N LEU A 18 -39.33 -5.52 -14.30
CA LEU A 18 -38.63 -4.26 -14.00
C LEU A 18 -37.61 -4.43 -12.86
N LEU A 19 -37.98 -5.13 -11.79
CA LEU A 19 -37.07 -5.39 -10.67
C LEU A 19 -35.89 -6.28 -11.09
N HIS A 20 -36.14 -7.22 -12.00
CA HIS A 20 -35.10 -8.06 -12.60
C HIS A 20 -34.10 -7.22 -13.43
N ARG A 21 -34.60 -6.31 -14.28
CA ARG A 21 -33.75 -5.40 -15.06
C ARG A 21 -32.93 -4.46 -14.20
N ILE A 22 -33.52 -3.86 -13.16
CA ILE A 22 -32.79 -2.99 -12.22
C ILE A 22 -31.70 -3.78 -11.48
N THR A 23 -31.99 -5.03 -11.10
CA THR A 23 -31.01 -5.90 -10.44
C THR A 23 -29.85 -6.25 -11.38
N ASP A 24 -30.14 -6.51 -12.65
CA ASP A 24 -29.12 -6.79 -13.67
C ASP A 24 -28.27 -5.56 -14.02
N ASP A 25 -28.87 -4.37 -14.05
CA ASP A 25 -28.14 -3.11 -14.27
C ASP A 25 -27.21 -2.79 -13.09
N VAL A 26 -27.68 -2.94 -11.85
CA VAL A 26 -26.86 -2.76 -10.64
C VAL A 26 -25.70 -3.77 -10.60
N LYS A 27 -25.95 -5.01 -11.02
CA LYS A 27 -24.92 -6.04 -11.14
C LYS A 27 -23.89 -5.72 -12.22
N THR A 28 -24.29 -5.04 -13.29
CA THR A 28 -23.39 -4.60 -14.35
C THR A 28 -22.50 -3.46 -13.86
N ILE A 29 -23.07 -2.43 -13.23
CA ILE A 29 -22.29 -1.31 -12.65
C ILE A 29 -21.29 -1.81 -11.58
N ALA A 30 -21.73 -2.73 -10.71
CA ALA A 30 -20.85 -3.31 -9.68
C ALA A 30 -19.68 -4.08 -10.29
N LYS A 31 -19.88 -4.77 -11.42
CA LYS A 31 -18.78 -5.45 -12.13
C LYS A 31 -17.83 -4.44 -12.75
N ASP A 32 -18.34 -3.38 -13.35
CA ASP A 32 -17.53 -2.34 -13.98
C ASP A 32 -16.65 -1.61 -12.95
N GLU A 33 -17.17 -1.27 -11.77
CA GLU A 33 -16.37 -0.68 -10.69
C GLU A 33 -15.30 -1.64 -10.17
N ILE A 34 -15.59 -2.94 -10.07
CA ILE A 34 -14.59 -3.94 -9.67
C ILE A 34 -13.49 -4.05 -10.73
N GLU A 35 -13.84 -4.01 -12.01
CA GLU A 35 -12.87 -4.09 -13.12
C GLU A 35 -11.98 -2.84 -13.17
N LEU A 36 -12.57 -1.65 -12.96
CA LEU A 36 -11.85 -0.40 -12.80
C LEU A 36 -10.92 -0.41 -11.57
N ALA A 37 -11.43 -0.80 -10.40
CA ALA A 37 -10.65 -0.89 -9.18
C ALA A 37 -9.49 -1.88 -9.33
N LYS A 38 -9.72 -3.01 -10.00
CA LYS A 38 -8.67 -3.98 -10.30
C LYS A 38 -7.57 -3.37 -11.18
N GLY A 39 -7.94 -2.62 -12.22
CA GLY A 39 -6.99 -1.91 -13.07
C GLY A 39 -6.18 -0.85 -12.31
N GLU A 40 -6.83 -0.09 -11.42
CA GLU A 40 -6.16 0.93 -10.60
C GLU A 40 -5.21 0.30 -9.58
N ILE A 41 -5.61 -0.80 -8.94
CA ILE A 41 -4.75 -1.56 -8.03
C ILE A 41 -3.55 -2.14 -8.78
N GLU A 42 -3.75 -2.71 -9.99
CA GLU A 42 -2.65 -3.24 -10.79
C GLU A 42 -1.67 -2.14 -11.21
N ASN A 43 -2.18 -0.99 -11.65
CA ASN A 43 -1.35 0.14 -12.01
C ASN A 43 -0.57 0.70 -10.81
N THR A 44 -1.25 0.86 -9.67
CA THR A 44 -0.63 1.30 -8.41
C THR A 44 0.43 0.32 -7.93
N ALA A 45 0.12 -0.98 -7.98
CA ALA A 45 1.05 -2.04 -7.61
C ALA A 45 2.28 -2.06 -8.53
N LYS A 46 2.10 -1.84 -9.83
CA LYS A 46 3.20 -1.82 -10.80
C LYS A 46 4.13 -0.63 -10.58
N VAL A 47 3.59 0.56 -10.31
CA VAL A 47 4.38 1.75 -9.97
C VAL A 47 5.14 1.51 -8.67
N ALA A 48 4.44 1.09 -7.60
CA ALA A 48 5.07 0.80 -6.32
C ALA A 48 6.15 -0.29 -6.41
N ALA A 49 5.92 -1.34 -7.21
CA ALA A 49 6.90 -2.41 -7.45
C ALA A 49 8.14 -1.89 -8.19
N THR A 50 7.95 -1.00 -9.16
CA THR A 50 9.07 -0.39 -9.91
C THR A 50 9.91 0.49 -9.00
N ASP A 51 9.28 1.33 -8.18
CA ASP A 51 9.98 2.21 -7.24
C ASP A 51 10.74 1.39 -6.18
N ALA A 52 10.10 0.34 -5.64
CA ALA A 52 10.75 -0.57 -4.71
C ALA A 52 11.95 -1.28 -5.35
N ALA A 53 11.84 -1.71 -6.61
CA ALA A 53 12.93 -2.36 -7.32
C ALA A 53 14.15 -1.44 -7.50
N VAL A 54 13.92 -0.17 -7.85
CA VAL A 54 15.00 0.83 -7.98
C VAL A 54 15.68 1.08 -6.64
N ILE A 55 14.91 1.19 -5.55
CA ILE A 55 15.46 1.38 -4.20
C ILE A 55 16.32 0.19 -3.78
N VAL A 56 15.86 -1.04 -4.03
CA VAL A 56 16.62 -2.26 -3.69
C VAL A 56 17.91 -2.34 -4.49
N LEU A 57 17.85 -2.14 -5.81
CA LEU A 57 19.02 -2.16 -6.68
C LEU A 57 20.02 -1.06 -6.33
N GLY A 58 19.53 0.17 -6.13
CA GLY A 58 20.34 1.29 -5.67
C GLY A 58 20.98 1.03 -4.32
N GLY A 59 20.25 0.40 -3.40
CA GLY A 59 20.76 -0.05 -2.11
C GLY A 59 21.92 -1.05 -2.25
N ILE A 60 21.80 -2.05 -3.13
CA ILE A 60 22.88 -3.02 -3.37
C ILE A 60 24.13 -2.32 -3.93
N VAL A 61 23.96 -1.45 -4.94
CA VAL A 61 25.08 -0.70 -5.53
C VAL A 61 25.74 0.21 -4.49
N ALA A 62 24.95 0.90 -3.67
CA ALA A 62 25.45 1.74 -2.59
C ALA A 62 26.22 0.92 -1.54
N LEU A 63 25.76 -0.29 -1.18
CA LEU A 63 26.47 -1.18 -0.26
C LEU A 63 27.82 -1.64 -0.83
N ILE A 64 27.87 -1.99 -2.12
CA ILE A 64 29.13 -2.34 -2.79
C ILE A 64 30.09 -1.15 -2.79
N GLY A 65 29.59 0.04 -3.16
CA GLY A 65 30.35 1.29 -3.13
C GLY A 65 30.87 1.62 -1.74
N LEU A 66 30.06 1.39 -0.70
CA LEU A 66 30.44 1.58 0.70
C LEU A 66 31.59 0.65 1.10
N GLY A 67 31.55 -0.62 0.68
CA GLY A 67 32.63 -1.59 0.90
C GLY A 67 33.92 -1.19 0.19
N MET A 68 33.83 -0.72 -1.05
CA MET A 68 34.99 -0.18 -1.78
C MET A 68 35.54 1.08 -1.11
N LEU A 69 34.69 1.97 -0.59
CA LEU A 69 35.10 3.16 0.14
C LEU A 69 35.80 2.79 1.45
N CYS A 70 35.31 1.78 2.19
CA CYS A 70 36.01 1.24 3.36
C CYS A 70 37.40 0.72 2.99
N ALA A 71 37.52 -0.09 1.94
CA ALA A 71 38.80 -0.65 1.49
C ALA A 71 39.77 0.46 1.07
N ALA A 72 39.29 1.45 0.32
CA ALA A 72 40.07 2.61 -0.09
C ALA A 72 40.52 3.46 1.10
N ALA A 73 39.66 3.69 2.08
CA ALA A 73 40.00 4.43 3.30
C ALA A 73 41.05 3.70 4.13
N VAL A 74 40.89 2.38 4.30
CA VAL A 74 41.92 1.56 4.95
C VAL A 74 43.22 1.66 4.18
N ALA A 75 43.24 1.46 2.86
CA ALA A 75 44.42 1.58 2.00
C ALA A 75 45.11 2.95 2.11
N ALA A 76 44.35 4.04 2.11
CA ALA A 76 44.87 5.41 2.23
C ALA A 76 45.54 5.70 3.58
N LEU A 77 45.16 4.98 4.65
CA LEU A 77 45.75 5.12 5.98
C LEU A 77 47.05 4.32 6.17
N GLU A 78 47.43 3.49 5.19
CA GLU A 78 48.66 2.69 5.24
C GLU A 78 49.94 3.46 5.54
N PRO A 79 50.26 4.59 4.87
CA PRO A 79 51.51 5.31 5.11
C PRO A 79 51.58 5.96 6.51
N VAL A 80 50.45 6.11 7.21
CA VAL A 80 50.40 6.74 8.55
C VAL A 80 50.40 5.67 9.64
N ILE A 81 49.67 4.57 9.44
CA ILE A 81 49.49 3.51 10.44
C ILE A 81 49.87 2.17 9.82
N HIS A 82 51.06 1.65 10.15
CA HIS A 82 51.53 0.37 9.63
C HIS A 82 50.73 -0.84 10.16
N ALA A 83 50.08 -0.71 11.32
CA ALA A 83 49.29 -1.77 11.92
C ALA A 83 47.90 -1.88 11.25
N LEU A 84 47.68 -2.98 10.52
CA LEU A 84 46.42 -3.28 9.85
C LEU A 84 45.22 -3.34 10.82
N SER A 85 45.42 -3.92 12.00
CA SER A 85 44.39 -4.04 13.05
C SER A 85 43.88 -2.67 13.51
N LEU A 86 44.77 -1.69 13.64
CA LEU A 86 44.42 -0.36 14.11
C LEU A 86 43.68 0.45 13.03
N ARG A 87 44.08 0.32 11.76
CA ARG A 87 43.37 0.90 10.59
C ARG A 87 41.93 0.41 10.53
N LEU A 88 41.74 -0.90 10.65
CA LEU A 88 40.41 -1.54 10.64
C LEU A 88 39.57 -1.11 11.84
N LEU A 89 40.16 -1.03 13.04
CA LEU A 89 39.45 -0.63 14.25
C LEU A 89 38.92 0.81 14.16
N ILE A 90 39.76 1.75 13.69
CA ILE A 90 39.35 3.17 13.55
C ILE A 90 38.20 3.30 12.54
N MET A 91 38.34 2.67 11.37
CA MET A 91 37.26 2.70 10.37
C MET A 91 36.00 2.00 10.86
N ALA A 92 36.12 0.88 11.56
CA ALA A 92 34.97 0.20 12.16
C ALA A 92 34.22 1.11 13.13
N VAL A 93 34.92 1.86 13.99
CA VAL A 93 34.30 2.81 14.91
C VAL A 93 33.60 3.95 14.15
N ILE A 94 34.25 4.53 13.14
CA ILE A 94 33.67 5.62 12.34
C ILE A 94 32.39 5.16 11.64
N TYR A 95 32.43 4.00 11.00
CA TYR A 95 31.28 3.44 10.30
C TYR A 95 30.17 2.99 11.25
N LEU A 96 30.50 2.47 12.43
CA LEU A 96 29.50 2.07 13.42
C LEU A 96 28.77 3.29 13.99
N VAL A 97 29.49 4.38 14.28
CA VAL A 97 28.90 5.64 14.76
C VAL A 97 28.09 6.29 13.64
N GLY A 98 28.67 6.48 12.46
CA GLY A 98 28.01 7.11 11.32
C GLY A 98 26.79 6.31 10.84
N GLY A 99 26.95 5.00 10.64
CA GLY A 99 25.89 4.08 10.28
C GLY A 99 24.81 3.98 11.37
N GLY A 100 25.20 3.99 12.64
CA GLY A 100 24.27 4.01 13.77
C GLY A 100 23.39 5.26 13.79
N ILE A 101 23.94 6.44 13.49
CA ILE A 101 23.17 7.70 13.40
C ILE A 101 22.19 7.65 12.22
N VAL A 102 22.65 7.21 11.05
CA VAL A 102 21.79 7.08 9.86
C VAL A 102 20.67 6.07 10.10
N ALA A 103 20.99 4.90 10.66
CA ALA A 103 20.01 3.87 11.01
C ALA A 103 19.00 4.37 12.06
N ALA A 104 19.46 5.11 13.07
CA ALA A 104 18.57 5.71 14.07
C ALA A 104 17.66 6.79 13.46
N ALA A 105 18.18 7.62 12.56
CA ALA A 105 17.39 8.61 11.84
C ALA A 105 16.34 7.93 10.95
N PHE A 106 16.72 6.89 10.22
CA PHE A 106 15.80 6.09 9.40
C PHE A 106 14.72 5.41 10.25
N ALA A 107 15.10 4.79 11.37
CA ALA A 107 14.14 4.19 12.31
C ALA A 107 13.18 5.21 12.91
N LYS A 108 13.64 6.44 13.17
CA LYS A 108 12.76 7.54 13.59
C LYS A 108 11.77 7.95 12.50
N ARG A 109 12.23 8.06 11.25
CA ARG A 109 11.36 8.38 10.10
C ARG A 109 10.30 7.32 9.89
N LEU A 110 10.68 6.05 9.90
CA LEU A 110 9.73 4.94 9.84
C LEU A 110 8.71 4.99 10.99
N LYS A 111 9.10 5.35 12.22
CA LYS A 111 8.15 5.48 13.34
C LYS A 111 7.19 6.68 13.17
N THR A 112 7.62 7.74 12.51
CA THR A 112 6.78 8.92 12.22
C THR A 112 5.85 8.69 11.04
N ASP A 113 6.33 8.06 9.97
CA ASP A 113 5.60 7.86 8.72
C ASP A 113 4.79 6.54 8.70
N ALA A 114 5.23 5.50 9.43
CA ALA A 114 4.49 4.25 9.60
C ALA A 114 3.45 4.32 10.73
N LYS A 115 2.95 5.51 11.05
CA LYS A 115 1.57 5.62 11.54
C LYS A 115 0.72 5.70 10.28
N PRO A 116 0.30 4.57 9.66
CA PRO A 116 -0.81 4.66 8.72
C PRO A 116 -1.88 5.43 9.49
N ASP A 117 -2.52 6.39 8.84
CA ASP A 117 -3.59 7.16 9.47
C ASP A 117 -4.79 6.24 9.70
N MET A 118 -4.64 5.34 10.68
CA MET A 118 -5.68 4.50 11.25
C MET A 118 -6.70 5.38 11.97
N THR A 119 -6.37 6.64 12.23
CA THR A 119 -7.32 7.67 12.62
C THR A 119 -8.31 7.89 11.47
N ILE A 120 -7.85 8.02 10.21
CA ILE A 120 -8.71 8.07 9.01
C ILE A 120 -9.56 6.82 8.81
N ALA A 121 -8.93 5.65 8.65
CA ALA A 121 -9.66 4.41 8.41
C ALA A 121 -10.58 4.03 9.59
N GLY A 122 -10.18 4.36 10.82
CA GLY A 122 -10.95 4.09 12.03
C GLY A 122 -12.09 5.09 12.30
N TYR A 123 -11.96 6.37 11.89
CA TYR A 123 -13.05 7.34 12.04
C TYR A 123 -14.18 7.09 11.03
N GLU A 124 -13.85 6.68 9.79
CA GLU A 124 -14.85 6.39 8.76
C GLU A 124 -15.64 5.14 9.10
N ALA A 125 -14.96 4.08 9.54
CA ALA A 125 -15.62 2.87 10.00
C ALA A 125 -16.58 3.14 11.17
N LYS A 126 -16.19 4.02 12.11
CA LYS A 126 -17.03 4.39 13.27
C LYS A 126 -18.22 5.28 12.88
N ARG A 127 -18.09 6.16 11.90
CA ARG A 127 -19.23 6.96 11.40
C ARG A 127 -20.23 6.12 10.63
N THR A 128 -19.78 5.16 9.83
CA THR A 128 -20.68 4.28 9.06
C THR A 128 -21.52 3.42 9.99
N VAL A 129 -20.94 2.83 11.03
CA VAL A 129 -21.73 2.09 12.03
C VAL A 129 -22.64 3.00 12.87
N ALA A 130 -22.24 4.24 13.14
CA ALA A 130 -23.07 5.19 13.85
C ALA A 130 -24.28 5.65 13.01
N GLY A 131 -24.07 5.89 11.71
CA GLY A 131 -25.14 6.26 10.77
C GLY A 131 -26.16 5.14 10.58
N VAL A 132 -25.70 3.88 10.45
CA VAL A 132 -26.58 2.71 10.37
C VAL A 132 -27.36 2.51 11.68
N LYS A 133 -26.75 2.78 12.84
CA LYS A 133 -27.43 2.63 14.13
C LYS A 133 -28.53 3.68 14.31
N SER A 134 -28.33 4.92 13.87
CA SER A 134 -29.35 5.96 13.94
C SER A 134 -30.56 5.67 13.05
N SER A 135 -30.36 5.08 11.86
CA SER A 135 -31.46 4.74 10.95
C SER A 135 -32.31 3.55 11.40
N LEU A 136 -31.87 2.80 12.42
CA LEU A 136 -32.64 1.69 13.01
C LEU A 136 -33.40 2.12 14.27
N GLN A 137 -33.11 3.31 14.81
CA GLN A 137 -33.80 3.87 15.99
C GLN A 137 -34.80 4.98 15.64
N SER A 138 -34.82 5.45 14.39
CA SER A 138 -35.83 6.35 13.81
C SER A 138 -36.88 5.57 13.04
#